data_AF-A0A7C1AHZ2-F1
#
_entry.id   AF-A0A7C1AHZ2-F1
#
_cell.length_a   1.000
_cell.length_b   1.000
_cell.length_c   1.000
_cell.angle_alpha   90.00
_cell.angle_beta   90.00
_cell.angle_gamma   90.00
#
_symmetry.space_group_name_H-M   'P 1'
#
loop_
_entity.id
_entity.type
_entity.pdbx_description
1 polymer ?
#
loop_
_entity_poly.entity_id
_entity_poly.type
_entity_poly.pdbx_seq_one_letter_code
_entity_poly.pdbx_strand_id
1 'polypeptide(L)'
;GNTARRGNAGTRRYSAYSSPRTGGSDYGRGYSPRMPGYGRYRTPCVRSCDGYYWPVSFSTTRAGFLRDAKQCVSSCAVPAKLFVHRNPGADIAQMVDLKGKPYARTEHAFRYRQEYVKGCRCKPEPWSEAAKQDYANRVAEAGNPAPAEAPSAQQTEAPGAVSAPVYRPAPRPQIQNRRKARWRVRSDEADFSGQWWAGSW
;
A
#
# COMPACT_ATOMS: atom_id res chain seq x y z
N GLY A 1 -68.15 8.69 56.18
CA GLY A 1 -68.12 10.00 56.84
C GLY A 1 -66.68 10.36 57.19
N ASN A 2 -66.36 11.65 57.09
CA ASN A 2 -65.21 12.40 57.66
C ASN A 2 -63.81 12.10 57.06
N THR A 3 -63.20 12.93 56.20
CA THR A 3 -62.61 14.31 56.28
C THR A 3 -61.17 14.40 56.82
N ALA A 4 -60.31 15.09 56.02
CA ALA A 4 -59.16 15.96 56.40
C ALA A 4 -57.86 15.27 56.93
N ARG A 5 -56.61 15.74 56.72
CA ARG A 5 -55.99 16.95 56.14
C ARG A 5 -54.45 16.76 56.04
N ARG A 6 -53.80 17.49 55.11
CA ARG A 6 -52.45 18.14 55.14
C ARG A 6 -51.15 17.30 55.27
N GLY A 7 -50.43 17.19 54.13
CA GLY A 7 -49.11 17.78 53.82
C GLY A 7 -47.88 17.55 54.71
N ASN A 8 -46.74 17.14 54.10
CA ASN A 8 -45.47 17.87 54.22
C ASN A 8 -44.43 17.43 53.17
N ALA A 9 -43.69 18.41 52.65
CA ALA A 9 -42.61 18.28 51.70
C ALA A 9 -41.32 17.77 52.39
N GLY A 10 -40.62 16.84 51.74
CA GLY A 10 -39.33 16.32 52.17
C GLY A 10 -38.22 16.65 51.17
N THR A 11 -37.78 17.91 51.12
CA THR A 11 -36.52 18.29 50.47
C THR A 11 -35.34 17.96 51.40
N ARG A 12 -34.53 16.95 51.06
CA ARG A 12 -33.20 16.75 51.67
C ARG A 12 -32.14 17.44 50.81
N ARG A 13 -31.44 18.36 51.47
CA ARG A 13 -30.29 19.13 50.96
C ARG A 13 -29.03 18.26 50.96
N TYR A 14 -28.18 18.44 49.96
CA TYR A 14 -26.73 18.29 50.12
C TYR A 14 -26.02 19.53 49.55
N SER A 15 -25.13 20.08 50.37
CA SER A 15 -24.24 21.25 50.23
C SER A 15 -23.56 21.36 48.86
N ALA A 16 -23.51 22.54 48.23
CA ALA A 16 -22.64 23.69 48.53
C ALA A 16 -21.14 23.38 48.43
N TYR A 17 -20.59 23.56 47.22
CA TYR A 17 -19.22 24.03 47.01
C TYR A 17 -19.23 25.13 45.95
N SER A 18 -18.71 26.28 46.36
CA SER A 18 -18.71 27.53 45.62
C SER A 18 -17.40 27.72 44.85
N SER A 19 -17.54 28.00 43.55
CA SER A 19 -16.79 29.00 42.74
C SER A 19 -15.31 28.73 42.35
N PRO A 20 -14.67 29.61 41.55
CA PRO A 20 -14.33 29.37 40.14
C PRO A 20 -12.81 29.38 39.90
N ARG A 21 -12.30 28.85 38.78
CA ARG A 21 -10.94 29.18 38.29
C ARG A 21 -10.73 28.75 36.84
N THR A 22 -10.65 29.76 35.98
CA THR A 22 -9.86 29.76 34.76
C THR A 22 -8.41 29.34 35.06
N GLY A 23 -7.85 28.40 34.30
CA GLY A 23 -6.45 28.02 34.42
C GLY A 23 -6.14 26.82 33.51
N GLY A 24 -5.53 27.10 32.36
CA GLY A 24 -5.27 26.12 31.32
C GLY A 24 -4.34 24.98 31.71
N SER A 25 -4.51 23.87 31.00
CA SER A 25 -3.48 22.88 30.69
C SER A 25 -4.04 21.99 29.57
N ASP A 26 -4.23 22.60 28.39
CA ASP A 26 -4.44 21.84 27.17
C ASP A 26 -3.09 21.21 26.80
N TYR A 27 -2.85 20.00 27.32
CA TYR A 27 -1.71 19.20 26.92
C TYR A 27 -1.86 18.92 25.42
N GLY A 28 -1.08 19.67 24.63
CA GLY A 28 -1.00 19.60 23.19
C GLY A 28 -0.70 18.20 22.66
N ARG A 29 -1.75 17.39 22.52
CA ARG A 29 -1.76 16.25 21.61
C ARG A 29 -2.23 16.78 20.27
N GLY A 30 -1.26 17.20 19.47
CA GLY A 30 -1.44 17.78 18.14
C GLY A 30 -2.50 17.08 17.31
N TYR A 31 -3.72 17.62 17.35
CA TYR A 31 -4.70 17.42 16.31
C TYR A 31 -4.36 18.41 15.21
N SER A 32 -3.28 18.14 14.48
CA SER A 32 -3.11 18.78 13.18
C SER A 32 -4.37 18.43 12.38
N PRO A 33 -5.18 19.42 11.94
CA PRO A 33 -6.19 19.15 10.94
C PRO A 33 -5.43 18.51 9.80
N ARG A 34 -5.75 17.25 9.47
CA ARG A 34 -5.18 16.61 8.29
C ARG A 34 -5.52 17.53 7.13
N MET A 35 -4.54 18.32 6.69
CA MET A 35 -4.47 18.91 5.34
C MET A 35 -5.17 17.94 4.41
N PRO A 36 -6.15 18.34 3.58
CA PRO A 36 -7.03 17.43 2.83
C PRO A 36 -6.22 16.29 2.26
N GLY A 37 -6.17 15.21 3.04
CA GLY A 37 -5.08 14.26 2.89
C GLY A 37 -5.38 13.55 1.61
N TYR A 38 -4.46 13.58 0.65
CA TYR A 38 -4.56 12.79 -0.57
C TYR A 38 -5.08 11.41 -0.19
N GLY A 39 -6.37 11.16 -0.45
CA GLY A 39 -7.08 10.06 0.16
C GLY A 39 -6.33 8.79 -0.19
N ARG A 40 -5.88 8.04 0.82
CA ARG A 40 -5.25 6.75 0.58
C ARG A 40 -6.35 5.75 0.26
N TYR A 41 -5.98 4.71 -0.46
CA TYR A 41 -6.89 3.65 -0.83
C TYR A 41 -6.34 2.31 -0.41
N ARG A 42 -7.24 1.37 -0.14
CA ARG A 42 -6.95 -0.05 -0.17
C ARG A 42 -7.41 -0.61 -1.50
N THR A 43 -6.66 -1.58 -2.01
CA THR A 43 -6.89 -2.18 -3.32
C THR A 43 -7.04 -3.69 -3.18
N PRO A 44 -8.25 -4.19 -2.88
CA PRO A 44 -8.56 -5.61 -2.97
C PRO A 44 -8.72 -6.05 -4.44
N CYS A 45 -8.15 -7.19 -4.80
CA CYS A 45 -8.46 -7.88 -6.04
C CYS A 45 -9.59 -8.88 -5.80
N VAL A 46 -10.53 -9.00 -6.74
CA VAL A 46 -11.69 -9.88 -6.66
C VAL A 46 -11.66 -10.85 -7.82
N ARG A 47 -11.76 -12.14 -7.53
CA ARG A 47 -11.92 -13.18 -8.54
C ARG A 47 -13.37 -13.21 -9.03
N SER A 48 -13.55 -13.32 -10.35
CA SER A 48 -14.88 -13.23 -10.94
C SER A 48 -15.73 -14.46 -10.65
N CYS A 49 -15.18 -15.67 -10.59
CA CYS A 49 -15.99 -16.90 -10.56
C CYS A 49 -16.69 -17.23 -9.23
N ASP A 50 -16.20 -16.70 -8.10
CA ASP A 50 -16.81 -16.90 -6.77
C ASP A 50 -16.81 -15.63 -5.90
N GLY A 51 -16.33 -14.52 -6.44
CA GLY A 51 -16.24 -13.26 -5.73
C GLY A 51 -15.22 -13.23 -4.60
N TYR A 52 -14.36 -14.23 -4.41
CA TYR A 52 -13.33 -14.15 -3.36
C TYR A 52 -12.41 -12.94 -3.58
N TYR A 53 -12.02 -12.27 -2.50
CA TYR A 53 -11.13 -11.12 -2.57
C TYR A 53 -9.85 -11.31 -1.73
N TRP A 54 -8.76 -10.68 -2.18
CA TRP A 54 -7.50 -10.61 -1.43
C TRP A 54 -6.88 -9.22 -1.56
N PRO A 55 -6.15 -8.74 -0.53
CA PRO A 55 -5.52 -7.43 -0.58
C PRO A 55 -4.32 -7.43 -1.54
N VAL A 56 -4.25 -6.44 -2.43
CA VAL A 56 -3.06 -6.16 -3.25
C VAL A 56 -2.20 -5.09 -2.58
N SER A 57 -2.81 -3.94 -2.22
CA SER A 57 -2.16 -2.91 -1.41
C SER A 57 -3.05 -2.45 -0.25
N PHE A 58 -2.44 -2.28 0.92
CA PHE A 58 -3.13 -1.75 2.11
C PHE A 58 -3.18 -0.21 2.17
N SER A 59 -2.34 0.48 1.40
CA SER A 59 -2.29 1.95 1.33
C SER A 59 -1.61 2.41 0.05
N THR A 60 -2.38 2.93 -0.89
CA THR A 60 -1.87 3.45 -2.17
C THR A 60 -2.57 4.76 -2.56
N THR A 61 -2.06 5.43 -3.59
CA THR A 61 -2.73 6.57 -4.25
C THR A 61 -3.36 6.11 -5.57
N ARG A 62 -4.19 6.96 -6.19
CA ARG A 62 -4.79 6.64 -7.50
C ARG A 62 -3.76 6.29 -8.58
N ALA A 63 -2.57 6.90 -8.53
CA ALA A 63 -1.47 6.59 -9.46
C ALA A 63 -1.00 5.12 -9.36
N GLY A 64 -1.18 4.47 -8.20
CA GLY A 64 -0.82 3.06 -8.00
C GLY A 64 -1.84 2.06 -8.53
N PHE A 65 -3.06 2.48 -8.88
CA PHE A 65 -4.14 1.57 -9.26
C PHE A 65 -3.81 0.71 -10.48
N LEU A 66 -3.12 1.28 -11.47
CA LEU A 66 -2.76 0.52 -12.68
C LEU A 66 -1.75 -0.59 -12.37
N ARG A 67 -0.77 -0.33 -11.50
CA ARG A 67 0.17 -1.34 -11.03
C ARG A 67 -0.55 -2.45 -10.27
N ASP A 68 -1.41 -2.06 -9.33
CA ASP A 68 -2.17 -3.02 -8.52
C ASP A 68 -3.12 -3.85 -9.39
N ALA A 69 -3.71 -3.28 -10.44
CA ALA A 69 -4.57 -4.00 -11.38
C ALA A 69 -3.80 -5.05 -12.18
N LYS A 70 -2.57 -4.75 -12.62
CA LYS A 70 -1.71 -5.73 -13.28
C LYS A 70 -1.34 -6.88 -12.34
N GLN A 71 -0.97 -6.56 -11.11
CA GLN A 71 -0.66 -7.57 -10.09
C GLN A 71 -1.88 -8.47 -9.83
N CYS A 72 -3.05 -7.87 -9.60
CA CYS A 72 -4.33 -8.54 -9.42
C CYS A 72 -4.64 -9.59 -10.51
N VAL A 73 -4.54 -9.20 -11.78
CA VAL A 73 -4.83 -10.11 -12.90
C VAL A 73 -3.76 -11.20 -13.04
N SER A 74 -2.49 -10.90 -12.74
CA SER A 74 -1.38 -11.87 -12.85
C SER A 74 -1.39 -12.97 -11.76
N SER A 75 -2.04 -12.69 -10.63
CA SER A 75 -2.09 -13.59 -9.47
C SER A 75 -2.90 -14.87 -9.70
N CYS A 76 -3.80 -14.88 -10.70
CA CYS A 76 -4.72 -16.01 -10.92
C CYS A 76 -4.86 -16.30 -12.42
N ALA A 77 -5.06 -17.57 -12.79
CA ALA A 77 -5.38 -17.94 -14.18
C ALA A 77 -6.83 -17.59 -14.55
N VAL A 78 -7.69 -17.51 -13.54
CA VAL A 78 -9.11 -17.14 -13.67
C VAL A 78 -9.28 -15.62 -13.73
N PRO A 79 -10.31 -15.10 -14.43
CA PRO A 79 -10.53 -13.67 -14.53
C PRO A 79 -10.70 -12.99 -13.17
N ALA A 80 -9.89 -11.99 -12.90
CA ALA A 80 -9.97 -11.17 -11.69
C ALA A 80 -10.01 -9.67 -12.03
N LYS A 81 -10.56 -8.87 -11.12
CA LYS A 81 -10.69 -7.42 -11.28
C LYS A 81 -10.27 -6.69 -10.02
N LEU A 82 -9.62 -5.55 -10.19
CA LEU A 82 -9.24 -4.70 -9.08
C LEU A 82 -10.43 -3.87 -8.61
N PHE A 83 -10.65 -3.88 -7.30
CA PHE A 83 -11.57 -3.00 -6.60
C PHE A 83 -10.79 -2.07 -5.68
N VAL A 84 -11.41 -0.94 -5.34
CA VAL A 84 -10.80 0.08 -4.49
C VAL A 84 -11.81 0.60 -3.49
N HIS A 85 -11.34 0.96 -2.31
CA HIS A 85 -12.11 1.70 -1.32
C HIS A 85 -11.20 2.66 -0.53
N ARG A 86 -11.80 3.67 0.09
CA ARG A 86 -11.06 4.69 0.85
C ARG A 86 -10.41 4.07 2.09
N ASN A 87 -9.22 4.55 2.41
CA ASN A 87 -8.48 4.19 3.62
C ASN A 87 -8.14 5.48 4.39
N PRO A 88 -8.55 5.62 5.67
CA PRO A 88 -9.33 4.68 6.50
C PRO A 88 -10.86 4.78 6.28
N GLY A 89 -11.61 3.87 6.91
CA GLY A 89 -13.05 4.05 7.19
C GLY A 89 -14.05 3.49 6.19
N ALA A 90 -13.62 2.98 5.02
CA ALA A 90 -14.52 2.25 4.12
C ALA A 90 -14.36 0.73 4.27
N ASP A 91 -15.47 0.02 4.10
CA ASP A 91 -15.54 -1.45 4.17
C ASP A 91 -15.44 -2.11 2.77
N ILE A 92 -15.12 -3.41 2.77
CA ILE A 92 -15.10 -4.26 1.57
C ILE A 92 -16.44 -4.25 0.84
N ALA A 93 -17.58 -4.21 1.52
CA ALA A 93 -18.88 -4.17 0.83
C ALA A 93 -19.09 -2.91 -0.01
N GLN A 94 -18.37 -1.83 0.32
CA GLN A 94 -18.46 -0.53 -0.35
C GLN A 94 -17.41 -0.35 -1.46
N MET A 95 -16.59 -1.37 -1.74
CA MET A 95 -15.58 -1.26 -2.77
C MET A 95 -16.19 -1.19 -4.17
N VAL A 96 -15.54 -0.42 -5.03
CA VAL A 96 -15.93 -0.22 -6.43
C VAL A 96 -14.79 -0.62 -7.34
N ASP A 97 -15.10 -1.15 -8.52
CA ASP A 97 -14.08 -1.36 -9.54
C ASP A 97 -13.58 0.00 -10.09
N LEU A 98 -12.57 -0.04 -10.96
CA LEU A 98 -12.02 1.17 -11.57
C LEU A 98 -13.03 1.92 -12.47
N LYS A 99 -14.16 1.30 -12.81
CA LYS A 99 -15.28 1.89 -13.57
C LYS A 99 -16.42 2.37 -12.65
N GLY A 100 -16.29 2.21 -11.33
CA GLY A 100 -17.31 2.60 -10.35
C GLY A 100 -18.38 1.54 -10.09
N LYS A 101 -18.29 0.32 -10.64
CA LYS A 101 -19.26 -0.74 -10.36
C LYS A 101 -19.06 -1.26 -8.92
N PRO A 102 -20.10 -1.26 -8.06
CA PRO A 102 -20.00 -1.80 -6.71
C PRO A 102 -19.76 -3.30 -6.71
N TYR A 103 -18.90 -3.78 -5.82
CA TYR A 103 -18.64 -5.22 -5.65
C TYR A 103 -19.91 -6.00 -5.33
N ALA A 104 -20.76 -5.47 -4.44
CA ALA A 104 -22.04 -6.09 -4.07
C ALA A 104 -23.01 -6.29 -5.26
N ARG A 105 -22.78 -5.62 -6.40
CA ARG A 105 -23.57 -5.78 -7.64
C ARG A 105 -22.88 -6.65 -8.69
N THR A 106 -21.82 -7.36 -8.31
CA THR A 106 -21.20 -8.36 -9.18
C THR A 106 -21.97 -9.68 -9.08
N GLU A 107 -21.95 -10.46 -10.15
CA GLU A 107 -22.72 -11.71 -10.29
C GLU A 107 -22.44 -12.71 -9.17
N HIS A 108 -21.17 -12.82 -8.77
CA HIS A 108 -20.73 -13.79 -7.76
C HIS A 108 -20.28 -13.12 -6.46
N ALA A 109 -20.77 -11.91 -6.16
CA ALA A 109 -20.41 -11.19 -4.93
C ALA A 109 -20.61 -12.06 -3.69
N PHE A 110 -19.60 -12.16 -2.83
CA PHE A 110 -19.63 -12.92 -1.57
C PHE A 110 -19.95 -14.42 -1.66
N ARG A 111 -20.02 -15.01 -2.86
CA ARG A 111 -20.36 -16.43 -3.06
C ARG A 111 -19.37 -17.37 -2.35
N TYR A 112 -18.09 -16.99 -2.30
CA TYR A 112 -17.03 -17.69 -1.57
C TYR A 112 -17.31 -17.91 -0.07
N ARG A 113 -18.25 -17.15 0.53
CA ARG A 113 -18.65 -17.32 1.94
C ARG A 113 -19.63 -18.47 2.15
N GLN A 114 -20.31 -18.89 1.08
CA GLN A 114 -21.38 -19.88 1.14
C GLN A 114 -20.92 -21.23 0.59
N GLU A 115 -20.09 -21.22 -0.46
CA GLU A 115 -19.61 -22.44 -1.09
C GLU A 115 -18.20 -22.31 -1.66
N TYR A 116 -17.53 -23.47 -1.77
CA TYR A 116 -16.25 -23.59 -2.43
C TYR A 116 -16.44 -24.00 -3.90
N VAL A 117 -16.15 -23.10 -4.83
CA VAL A 117 -16.22 -23.38 -6.27
C VAL A 117 -14.93 -24.06 -6.72
N LYS A 118 -15.01 -25.33 -7.14
CA LYS A 118 -13.86 -26.07 -7.66
C LYS A 118 -13.27 -25.35 -8.89
N GLY A 119 -11.94 -25.27 -8.97
CA GLY A 119 -11.23 -24.59 -10.06
C GLY A 119 -11.11 -23.06 -9.89
N CYS A 120 -11.89 -22.45 -9.00
CA CYS A 120 -11.71 -21.05 -8.62
C CYS A 120 -10.58 -20.92 -7.59
N ARG A 121 -9.32 -20.88 -8.06
CA ARG A 121 -8.14 -20.66 -7.20
C ARG A 121 -7.15 -19.68 -7.82
N CYS A 122 -6.37 -19.04 -6.96
CA CYS A 122 -5.24 -18.19 -7.34
C CYS A 122 -3.94 -18.93 -7.04
N LYS A 123 -2.83 -18.46 -7.59
CA LYS A 123 -1.52 -19.06 -7.36
C LYS A 123 -1.17 -18.94 -5.88
N PRO A 124 -0.86 -20.05 -5.19
CA PRO A 124 -0.36 -19.99 -3.82
C PRO A 124 1.04 -19.38 -3.79
N GLU A 125 1.45 -18.88 -2.61
CA GLU A 125 2.82 -18.42 -2.40
C GLU A 125 3.82 -19.57 -2.65
N PRO A 126 4.95 -19.32 -3.33
CA PRO A 126 5.80 -20.39 -3.85
C PRO A 126 6.42 -21.30 -2.79
N TRP A 127 6.55 -20.83 -1.54
CA TRP A 127 7.05 -21.63 -0.41
C TRP A 127 5.96 -22.38 0.37
N SER A 128 4.68 -22.18 0.04
CA SER A 128 3.58 -22.81 0.78
C SER A 128 3.42 -24.29 0.39
N GLU A 129 2.91 -25.10 1.33
CA GLU A 129 2.54 -26.51 1.02
C GLU A 129 1.52 -26.59 -0.11
N ALA A 130 0.61 -25.61 -0.20
CA ALA A 130 -0.34 -25.49 -1.30
C ALA A 130 0.35 -25.32 -2.66
N ALA A 131 1.50 -24.63 -2.73
CA ALA A 131 2.28 -24.50 -3.98
C ALA A 131 2.95 -25.82 -4.37
N LYS A 132 3.48 -26.58 -3.42
CA LYS A 132 4.04 -27.91 -3.67
C LYS A 132 2.97 -28.86 -4.21
N GLN A 133 1.78 -28.84 -3.60
CA GLN A 133 0.64 -29.64 -4.05
C GLN A 133 0.12 -29.19 -5.43
N ASP A 134 0.01 -27.88 -5.68
CA ASP A 134 -0.41 -27.36 -6.98
C ASP A 134 0.57 -27.71 -8.11
N TYR A 135 1.88 -27.66 -7.83
CA TYR A 135 2.89 -28.16 -8.76
C TYR A 135 2.72 -29.66 -9.03
N ALA A 136 2.59 -30.48 -7.97
CA ALA A 136 2.40 -31.92 -8.11
C ALA A 136 1.14 -32.27 -8.94
N ASN A 137 0.03 -31.57 -8.70
CA ASN A 137 -1.21 -31.74 -9.46
C ASN A 137 -1.01 -31.41 -10.95
N ARG A 138 -0.33 -30.30 -11.26
CA ARG A 138 -0.05 -29.91 -12.66
C ARG A 138 0.87 -30.89 -13.36
N VAL A 139 1.89 -31.41 -12.68
CA VAL A 139 2.80 -32.44 -13.23
C VAL A 139 2.05 -33.75 -13.48
N ALA A 140 1.15 -34.14 -12.57
CA ALA A 140 0.31 -35.33 -12.72
C ALA A 140 -0.68 -35.20 -13.88
N GLU A 141 -1.34 -34.04 -14.02
CA GLU A 141 -2.32 -33.77 -15.09
C GLU A 141 -1.65 -33.62 -16.46
N ALA A 142 -0.44 -33.05 -16.51
CA ALA A 142 0.33 -32.90 -17.74
C ALA A 142 0.96 -34.21 -18.26
N GLY A 143 0.76 -35.34 -17.57
CA GLY A 143 1.28 -36.64 -18.00
C GLY A 143 2.80 -36.61 -18.15
N ASN A 144 3.50 -36.57 -17.02
CA ASN A 144 4.96 -36.67 -16.96
C ASN A 144 5.71 -35.70 -17.91
N PRO A 145 5.52 -34.37 -17.78
CA PRO A 145 6.47 -33.46 -18.38
C PRO A 145 7.80 -33.68 -17.68
N ALA A 146 8.83 -34.07 -18.44
CA ALA A 146 10.20 -34.09 -17.94
C ALA A 146 10.46 -32.78 -17.16
N PRO A 147 11.15 -32.83 -16.00
CA PRO A 147 11.47 -31.61 -15.28
C PRO A 147 12.12 -30.66 -16.28
N ALA A 148 11.52 -29.50 -16.51
CA ALA A 148 12.23 -28.44 -17.19
C ALA A 148 13.48 -28.23 -16.34
N GLU A 149 14.64 -28.63 -16.86
CA GLU A 149 15.91 -28.41 -16.22
C GLU A 149 15.90 -26.95 -15.78
N ALA A 150 15.96 -26.72 -14.47
CA ALA A 150 16.48 -25.45 -13.97
C ALA A 150 17.75 -25.21 -14.80
N PRO A 151 17.93 -24.03 -15.43
CA PRO A 151 19.08 -23.81 -16.28
C PRO A 151 20.31 -24.12 -15.43
N SER A 152 20.88 -25.30 -15.70
CA SER A 152 22.05 -25.77 -15.01
C SER A 152 23.10 -24.72 -15.35
N ALA A 153 23.79 -24.22 -14.34
CA ALA A 153 24.95 -23.38 -14.54
C ALA A 153 26.01 -24.25 -15.24
N GLN A 154 25.87 -24.41 -16.56
CA GLN A 154 26.87 -24.98 -17.42
C GLN A 154 28.03 -23.99 -17.41
N GLN A 155 29.02 -24.31 -16.58
CA GLN A 155 30.38 -23.84 -16.76
C GLN A 155 30.84 -24.36 -18.12
N THR A 156 30.60 -23.59 -19.17
CA THR A 156 31.34 -23.76 -20.42
C THR A 156 32.71 -23.18 -20.18
N GLU A 157 33.68 -24.06 -19.96
CA GLU A 157 35.09 -23.75 -20.15
C GLU A 157 35.27 -23.18 -21.55
N ALA A 158 35.73 -21.93 -21.61
CA ALA A 158 35.98 -21.24 -22.87
C ALA A 158 37.16 -21.91 -23.59
N PRO A 159 37.02 -22.31 -24.87
CA PRO A 159 38.17 -22.73 -25.64
C PRO A 159 39.03 -21.52 -25.99
N GLY A 160 40.31 -21.62 -25.66
CA GLY A 160 41.42 -21.12 -26.49
C GLY A 160 41.47 -19.62 -26.77
N ALA A 161 42.34 -18.94 -26.02
CA ALA A 161 42.74 -17.56 -26.20
C ALA A 161 43.19 -17.22 -27.64
N VAL A 162 42.61 -16.17 -28.21
CA VAL A 162 43.29 -15.28 -29.15
C VAL A 162 43.55 -13.95 -28.44
N SER A 163 44.81 -13.55 -28.40
CA SER A 163 45.33 -12.43 -27.62
C SER A 163 44.72 -11.08 -28.06
N ALA A 164 43.92 -10.47 -27.19
CA ALA A 164 43.56 -9.06 -27.33
C ALA A 164 44.71 -8.16 -26.83
N PRO A 165 44.98 -7.01 -27.47
CA PRO A 165 46.00 -6.08 -27.00
C PRO A 165 45.62 -5.52 -25.63
N VAL A 166 46.60 -5.48 -24.73
CA VAL A 166 46.45 -4.97 -23.36
C VAL A 166 46.10 -3.48 -23.41
N TYR A 167 44.83 -3.14 -23.16
CA TYR A 167 44.43 -1.78 -22.87
C TYR A 167 44.95 -1.40 -21.48
N ARG A 168 45.94 -0.50 -21.43
CA ARG A 168 46.37 0.16 -20.18
C ARG A 168 45.40 1.31 -19.88
N PRO A 169 44.60 1.24 -18.80
CA PRO A 169 43.82 2.40 -18.38
C PRO A 169 44.76 3.50 -17.88
N ALA A 170 44.46 4.75 -18.25
CA ALA A 170 45.15 5.92 -17.72
C ALA A 170 45.02 5.99 -16.19
N PRO A 171 46.03 6.51 -15.46
CA PRO A 171 45.98 6.62 -14.01
C PRO A 171 44.84 7.55 -13.59
N ARG A 172 44.06 7.11 -12.59
CA ARG A 172 43.01 7.93 -11.96
C ARG A 172 43.65 9.18 -11.33
N PRO A 173 43.08 10.39 -11.52
CA PRO A 173 43.56 11.56 -10.80
C PRO A 173 43.34 11.36 -9.31
N GLN A 174 44.41 11.53 -8.52
CA GLN A 174 44.32 11.48 -7.07
C GLN A 174 43.55 12.70 -6.56
N ILE A 175 42.49 12.45 -5.80
CA ILE A 175 41.80 13.48 -5.03
C ILE A 175 42.80 13.97 -3.98
N GLN A 176 43.43 15.12 -4.25
CA GLN A 176 44.27 15.78 -3.26
C GLN A 176 43.37 16.26 -2.13
N ASN A 177 43.66 15.80 -0.91
CA ASN A 177 43.03 16.26 0.32
C ASN A 177 43.12 17.79 0.42
N ARG A 178 42.09 18.49 -0.06
CA ARG A 178 41.94 19.92 0.17
C ARG A 178 41.73 20.12 1.67
N ARG A 179 42.78 20.64 2.30
CA ARG A 179 42.78 21.14 3.67
C ARG A 179 41.49 21.93 3.91
N LYS A 180 40.80 21.57 4.99
CA LYS A 180 39.58 22.18 5.54
C LYS A 180 39.37 23.63 5.08
N ALA A 181 38.51 23.83 4.08
CA ALA A 181 37.97 25.15 3.80
C ALA A 181 36.96 25.45 4.91
N ARG A 182 37.40 26.25 5.89
CA ARG A 182 36.56 26.85 6.92
C ARG A 182 35.48 27.67 6.22
N TRP A 183 34.21 27.30 6.39
CA TRP A 183 33.07 28.11 5.96
C TRP A 183 33.21 29.52 6.57
N ARG A 184 33.53 30.51 5.74
CA ARG A 184 33.45 31.91 6.12
C ARG A 184 32.09 32.39 5.60
N VAL A 185 31.12 32.53 6.50
CA VAL A 185 29.87 33.25 6.22
C VAL A 185 30.29 34.68 5.90
N ARG A 186 30.05 35.10 4.66
CA ARG A 186 30.21 36.49 4.25
C ARG A 186 28.81 37.08 4.26
N SER A 187 28.46 37.68 5.39
CA SER A 187 27.49 38.78 5.40
C SER A 187 28.06 39.87 4.50
N ASP A 188 27.25 40.39 3.59
CA ASP A 188 27.10 41.81 3.30
C ASP A 188 26.38 41.98 1.95
N GLU A 189 25.21 42.62 2.04
CA GLU A 189 24.41 43.25 0.99
C GLU A 189 25.24 43.80 -0.19
N ALA A 190 24.88 43.42 -1.41
CA ALA A 190 24.63 44.33 -2.54
C ALA A 190 24.40 43.53 -3.85
N ASP A 191 23.52 44.08 -4.70
CA ASP A 191 23.26 43.71 -6.10
C ASP A 191 22.44 42.43 -6.39
N PHE A 192 21.21 42.46 -5.88
CA PHE A 192 20.08 41.82 -6.56
C PHE A 192 19.61 42.69 -7.73
N SER A 193 20.24 42.57 -8.90
CA SER A 193 19.68 43.05 -10.16
C SER A 193 19.59 41.90 -11.15
N GLY A 194 18.42 41.27 -11.18
CA GLY A 194 18.07 40.20 -12.11
C GLY A 194 17.93 40.68 -13.55
N GLN A 195 18.15 39.76 -14.48
CA GLN A 195 17.60 39.75 -15.84
C GLN A 195 17.76 38.33 -16.39
N TRP A 196 16.65 37.59 -16.46
CA TRP A 196 16.56 36.24 -17.05
C TRP A 196 15.43 36.18 -18.07
N TRP A 197 15.54 36.81 -19.25
CA TRP A 197 14.77 36.41 -20.44
C TRP A 197 15.46 36.93 -21.72
N ALA A 198 15.85 36.03 -22.64
CA ALA A 198 15.64 36.11 -24.09
C ALA A 198 16.60 35.19 -24.86
N GLY A 199 16.07 34.42 -25.82
CA GLY A 199 16.89 33.81 -26.86
C GLY A 199 16.27 32.61 -27.57
N SER A 200 15.22 32.84 -28.36
CA SER A 200 14.87 31.99 -29.50
C SER A 200 15.85 32.26 -30.64
N TRP A 201 16.40 31.22 -31.26
CA TRP A 201 16.68 31.05 -32.70
C TRP A 201 16.79 29.56 -33.00
#